data_AF-A0A4S1CN31-F1
#
_entry.id   AF-A0A4S1CN31-F1
#
_cell.length_a   1.000
_cell.length_b   1.000
_cell.length_c   1.000
_cell.angle_alpha   90.00
_cell.angle_beta   90.00
_cell.angle_gamma   90.00
#
_symmetry.space_group_name_H-M   'P 1'
#
loop_
_entity.id
_entity.type
_entity.pdbx_description
1 polymer ?
#
loop_
_entity_poly.entity_id
_entity_poly.type
_entity_poly.pdbx_seq_one_letter_code
_entity_poly.pdbx_strand_id
1 'polypeptide(L)'
;MENEQGAGVSCSHCSAVWQKKGTTNCWSGDPAVAPPRPGNCPAGTHGEVIAEALELMKGEGEDAKMAFVAARVEGLCYQPIPGSDAVNARWTRVEDTIAFAKLMGYQKIGIATCIGLLEECERLVAILKAQGVTPYSVCCKAGSIDKNDLGLAESDKVRPGTFEPACNPIAQAEICNGLETDMNMIVGLCVGHDMLFNKYSKAPVTTLVVKDRVTGHNPAAVLYGQNFYYKRLQKGPMVVE
;
A
#
# COMPACT_ATOMS: atom_id res chain seq x y z
N MET A 1 -4.08 -6.76 -41.75
CA MET A 1 -4.59 -7.41 -40.53
C MET A 1 -3.38 -7.84 -39.73
N GLU A 2 -2.77 -6.88 -39.04
CA GLU A 2 -1.70 -7.15 -38.09
C GLU A 2 -2.36 -7.66 -36.82
N ASN A 3 -2.17 -8.95 -36.53
CA ASN A 3 -2.70 -9.60 -35.34
C ASN A 3 -2.09 -8.94 -34.10
N GLU A 4 -2.96 -8.56 -33.17
CA GLU A 4 -2.72 -7.97 -31.85
C GLU A 4 -1.60 -8.69 -31.06
N GLN A 5 -0.34 -8.31 -31.27
CA GLN A 5 0.75 -8.63 -30.36
C GLN A 5 0.74 -7.61 -29.22
N GLY A 6 -0.18 -7.81 -28.28
CA GLY A 6 -0.30 -6.95 -27.11
C GLY A 6 -1.56 -7.20 -26.30
N ALA A 7 -1.98 -8.45 -26.12
CA ALA A 7 -3.04 -8.73 -25.16
C ALA A 7 -2.58 -8.28 -23.76
N GLY A 8 -3.09 -7.14 -23.30
CA GLY A 8 -2.73 -6.58 -22.00
C GLY A 8 -3.04 -7.54 -20.86
N VAL A 9 -2.18 -7.57 -19.84
CA VAL A 9 -2.38 -8.37 -18.62
C VAL A 9 -3.63 -7.93 -17.85
N SER A 10 -4.46 -8.88 -17.40
CA SER A 10 -5.60 -8.57 -16.52
C SER A 10 -5.93 -9.68 -15.53
N CYS A 11 -5.69 -9.44 -14.25
CA CYS A 11 -6.18 -10.30 -13.17
C CYS A 11 -7.66 -10.02 -12.81
N SER A 12 -8.19 -8.83 -13.12
CA SER A 12 -9.56 -8.45 -12.73
C SER A 12 -10.63 -9.29 -13.43
N HIS A 13 -10.32 -9.88 -14.58
CA HIS A 13 -11.20 -10.83 -15.29
C HIS A 13 -11.49 -12.10 -14.46
N CYS A 14 -10.64 -12.44 -13.49
CA CYS A 14 -10.92 -13.54 -12.55
C CYS A 14 -12.14 -13.29 -11.65
N SER A 15 -12.62 -12.04 -11.53
CA SER A 15 -13.84 -11.73 -10.76
C SER A 15 -15.07 -12.49 -11.28
N ALA A 16 -15.23 -12.60 -12.60
CA ALA A 16 -16.32 -13.38 -13.19
C ALA A 16 -16.16 -14.90 -12.97
N VAL A 17 -14.91 -15.39 -12.91
CA VAL A 17 -14.61 -16.80 -12.59
C VAL A 17 -14.98 -17.08 -11.14
N TRP A 18 -14.54 -16.22 -10.21
CA TRP A 18 -14.89 -16.29 -8.80
C TRP A 18 -16.40 -16.31 -8.57
N GLN A 19 -17.15 -15.38 -9.17
CA GLN A 19 -18.61 -15.32 -9.01
C GLN A 19 -19.33 -16.59 -9.49
N LYS A 20 -18.79 -17.28 -10.51
CA LYS A 20 -19.38 -18.50 -11.08
C LYS A 20 -18.93 -19.78 -10.39
N LYS A 21 -17.70 -19.82 -9.86
CA LYS A 21 -17.06 -21.05 -9.38
C LYS A 21 -16.75 -21.04 -7.89
N GLY A 22 -16.76 -19.87 -7.24
CA GLY A 22 -16.34 -19.69 -5.85
C GLY A 22 -14.83 -19.83 -5.64
N THR A 23 -14.05 -19.94 -6.71
CA THR A 23 -12.59 -20.17 -6.70
C THR A 23 -11.97 -19.60 -7.99
N THR A 24 -10.65 -19.42 -8.03
CA THR A 24 -9.89 -19.01 -9.23
C THR A 24 -8.71 -19.95 -9.44
N ASN A 25 -8.02 -19.85 -10.59
CA ASN A 25 -6.85 -20.70 -10.85
C ASN A 25 -5.74 -20.53 -9.79
N CYS A 26 -5.52 -19.30 -9.31
CA CYS A 26 -4.51 -19.00 -8.30
C CYS A 26 -5.00 -19.22 -6.86
N TRP A 27 -6.29 -19.52 -6.67
CA TRP A 27 -6.87 -19.77 -5.34
C TRP A 27 -7.96 -20.84 -5.46
N SER A 28 -7.54 -22.10 -5.30
CA SER A 28 -8.39 -23.29 -5.26
C SER A 28 -7.86 -24.20 -4.15
N GLY A 29 -8.74 -24.75 -3.31
CA GLY A 29 -8.34 -25.65 -2.22
C GLY A 29 -7.56 -26.89 -2.68
N ASP A 30 -7.73 -27.26 -3.96
CA ASP A 30 -6.89 -28.23 -4.67
C ASP A 30 -6.52 -27.67 -6.06
N PRO A 31 -5.23 -27.38 -6.33
CA PRO A 31 -4.75 -26.91 -7.63
C PRO A 31 -5.07 -27.85 -8.81
N ALA A 32 -5.24 -29.15 -8.58
CA ALA A 32 -5.54 -30.11 -9.64
C ALA A 32 -6.95 -29.91 -10.25
N VAL A 33 -7.86 -29.29 -9.50
CA VAL A 33 -9.24 -29.00 -9.92
C VAL A 33 -9.50 -27.51 -10.13
N ALA A 34 -8.44 -26.72 -10.19
CA ALA A 34 -8.53 -25.27 -10.33
C ALA A 34 -9.25 -24.88 -11.64
N PRO A 35 -10.12 -23.84 -11.63
CA PRO A 35 -10.70 -23.32 -12.86
C PRO A 35 -9.62 -22.91 -13.88
N PRO A 36 -9.91 -22.95 -15.19
CA PRO A 36 -8.97 -22.51 -16.20
C PRO A 36 -8.66 -21.02 -16.06
N ARG A 37 -7.45 -20.64 -16.51
CA ARG A 37 -7.00 -19.24 -16.53
C ARG A 37 -7.77 -18.46 -17.62
N PRO A 38 -8.14 -17.20 -17.37
CA PRO A 38 -8.60 -16.30 -18.44
C PRO A 38 -7.52 -16.09 -19.51
N GLY A 39 -7.91 -15.74 -20.75
CA GLY A 39 -7.00 -15.69 -21.89
C GLY A 39 -5.79 -14.75 -21.75
N ASN A 40 -5.91 -13.67 -20.97
CA ASN A 40 -4.83 -12.71 -20.71
C ASN A 40 -4.30 -12.76 -19.26
N CYS A 41 -4.33 -13.95 -18.67
CA CYS A 41 -3.85 -14.20 -17.31
C CYS A 41 -2.31 -14.09 -17.23
N PRO A 42 -1.76 -13.25 -16.33
CA PRO A 42 -0.31 -13.14 -16.14
C PRO A 42 0.37 -14.47 -15.79
N ALA A 43 -0.30 -15.34 -15.03
CA ALA A 43 0.24 -16.66 -14.69
C ALA A 43 0.44 -17.57 -15.91
N GLY A 44 -0.26 -17.32 -17.01
CA GLY A 44 -0.06 -18.01 -18.28
C GLY A 44 0.97 -17.33 -19.18
N THR A 45 0.92 -16.00 -19.28
CA THR A 45 1.75 -15.25 -20.24
C THR A 45 3.13 -14.83 -19.70
N HIS A 46 3.33 -14.87 -18.38
CA HIS A 46 4.56 -14.41 -17.69
C HIS A 46 5.09 -15.48 -16.73
N GLY A 47 4.98 -16.76 -17.10
CA GLY A 47 5.40 -17.88 -16.24
C GLY A 47 6.88 -17.84 -15.85
N GLU A 48 7.76 -17.43 -16.78
CA GLU A 48 9.20 -17.30 -16.52
C GLU A 48 9.49 -16.25 -15.43
N VAL A 49 8.93 -15.04 -15.57
CA VAL A 49 9.06 -13.97 -14.56
C VAL A 49 8.58 -14.43 -13.18
N ILE A 50 7.47 -15.17 -13.13
CA ILE A 50 6.93 -15.70 -11.86
C ILE A 50 7.88 -16.74 -11.24
N ALA A 51 8.44 -17.63 -12.06
CA ALA A 51 9.38 -18.64 -11.59
C ALA A 51 10.70 -18.01 -11.08
N GLU A 52 11.23 -17.00 -11.78
CA GLU A 52 12.43 -16.28 -11.36
C GLU A 52 12.19 -15.46 -10.08
N ALA A 53 11.06 -14.75 -9.98
CA ALA A 53 10.71 -13.96 -8.80
C ALA A 53 10.51 -14.85 -7.55
N LEU A 54 10.05 -16.09 -7.74
CA LEU A 54 9.90 -17.04 -6.64
C LEU A 54 11.24 -17.37 -5.97
N GLU A 55 12.35 -17.39 -6.71
CA GLU A 55 13.66 -17.68 -6.13
C GLU A 55 14.17 -16.55 -5.22
N LEU A 56 13.75 -15.29 -5.46
CA LEU A 56 14.03 -14.17 -4.56
C LEU A 56 13.30 -14.28 -3.21
N MET A 57 12.17 -14.98 -3.18
CA MET A 57 11.37 -15.20 -1.98
C MET A 57 11.80 -16.43 -1.18
N LYS A 58 12.85 -17.15 -1.61
CA LYS A 58 13.37 -18.37 -0.97
C LYS A 58 14.79 -18.15 -0.46
N GLY A 59 15.17 -18.96 0.53
CA GLY A 59 16.52 -18.93 1.12
C GLY A 59 16.64 -18.00 2.32
N GLU A 60 17.84 -17.44 2.53
CA GLU A 60 18.21 -16.72 3.76
C GLU A 60 18.37 -15.20 3.57
N GLY A 61 18.12 -14.69 2.35
CA GLY A 61 18.19 -13.25 2.06
C GLY A 61 17.09 -12.45 2.76
N GLU A 62 17.24 -11.12 2.81
CA GLU A 62 16.28 -10.23 3.47
C GLU A 62 14.88 -10.31 2.85
N ASP A 63 14.79 -10.34 1.51
CA ASP A 63 13.52 -10.49 0.79
C ASP A 63 12.84 -11.83 1.07
N ALA A 64 13.60 -12.92 1.13
CA ALA A 64 13.09 -14.24 1.48
C ALA A 64 12.56 -14.28 2.93
N LYS A 65 13.31 -13.68 3.88
CA LYS A 65 12.87 -13.54 5.27
C LYS A 65 11.59 -12.71 5.35
N MET A 66 11.53 -11.59 4.64
CA MET A 66 10.36 -10.72 4.57
C MET A 66 9.14 -11.46 4.00
N ALA A 67 9.30 -12.17 2.89
CA ALA A 67 8.24 -12.97 2.28
C ALA A 67 7.71 -14.05 3.22
N PHE A 68 8.62 -14.77 3.91
CA PHE A 68 8.25 -15.76 4.91
C PHE A 68 7.47 -15.16 6.08
N VAL A 69 7.96 -14.05 6.65
CA VAL A 69 7.28 -13.38 7.76
C VAL A 69 5.93 -12.80 7.33
N ALA A 70 5.82 -12.23 6.12
CA ALA A 70 4.55 -11.74 5.58
C ALA A 70 3.50 -12.86 5.50
N ALA A 71 3.84 -14.01 4.91
CA ALA A 71 2.96 -15.18 4.83
C ALA A 71 2.58 -15.71 6.22
N ARG A 72 3.53 -15.73 7.16
CA ARG A 72 3.29 -16.15 8.54
C ARG A 72 2.35 -15.20 9.27
N VAL A 73 2.54 -13.89 9.13
CA VAL A 73 1.68 -12.86 9.74
C VAL A 73 0.26 -12.96 9.20
N GLU A 74 0.08 -13.13 7.88
CA GLU A 74 -1.25 -13.38 7.29
C GLU A 74 -1.94 -14.57 7.96
N GLY A 75 -1.25 -15.70 8.10
CA GLY A 75 -1.79 -16.86 8.81
C GLY A 75 -2.17 -16.57 10.26
N LEU A 76 -1.41 -15.72 10.96
CA LEU A 76 -1.71 -15.29 12.32
C LEU A 76 -2.85 -14.27 12.40
N CYS A 77 -3.15 -13.54 11.33
CA CYS A 77 -4.29 -12.62 11.25
C CYS A 77 -5.63 -13.35 11.23
N TYR A 78 -5.65 -14.63 10.84
CA TYR A 78 -6.85 -15.46 10.82
C TYR A 78 -6.85 -16.50 11.94
N GLN A 79 -8.04 -16.83 12.43
CA GLN A 79 -8.23 -17.95 13.35
C GLN A 79 -9.47 -18.76 12.96
N PRO A 80 -9.49 -20.09 13.19
CA PRO A 80 -10.67 -20.91 12.95
C PRO A 80 -11.84 -20.52 13.86
N ILE A 81 -13.05 -20.63 13.34
CA ILE A 81 -14.28 -20.50 14.14
C ILE A 81 -14.64 -21.89 14.67
N PRO A 82 -14.69 -22.11 16.00
CA PRO A 82 -15.00 -23.43 16.56
C PRO A 82 -16.33 -23.98 16.05
N GLY A 83 -16.33 -25.22 15.53
CA GLY A 83 -17.52 -25.88 15.00
C GLY A 83 -17.88 -25.50 13.56
N SER A 84 -17.01 -24.78 12.84
CA SER A 84 -17.18 -24.42 11.43
C SER A 84 -15.87 -24.60 10.66
N ASP A 85 -15.96 -24.70 9.33
CA ASP A 85 -14.85 -24.61 8.37
C ASP A 85 -14.42 -23.16 8.07
N ALA A 86 -15.13 -22.17 8.64
CA ALA A 86 -14.83 -20.75 8.46
C ALA A 86 -13.65 -20.28 9.31
N VAL A 87 -12.98 -19.25 8.81
CA VAL A 87 -11.96 -18.47 9.52
C VAL A 87 -12.44 -17.04 9.74
N ASN A 88 -12.02 -16.41 10.84
CA ASN A 88 -12.25 -14.99 11.08
C ASN A 88 -10.92 -14.22 11.16
N ALA A 89 -10.87 -13.05 10.54
CA ALA A 89 -9.81 -12.10 10.77
C ALA A 89 -9.90 -11.59 12.22
N ARG A 90 -8.76 -11.48 12.91
CA ARG A 90 -8.69 -11.04 14.31
C ARG A 90 -7.83 -9.80 14.55
N TRP A 91 -7.03 -9.38 13.56
CA TRP A 91 -6.13 -8.23 13.69
C TRP A 91 -6.55 -7.09 12.76
N THR A 92 -6.42 -5.88 13.27
CA THR A 92 -6.42 -4.64 12.50
C THR A 92 -5.10 -4.48 11.74
N ARG A 93 -5.05 -3.56 10.77
CA ARG A 93 -3.81 -3.23 10.05
C ARG A 93 -2.68 -2.74 10.96
N VAL A 94 -3.01 -2.08 12.08
CA VAL A 94 -2.02 -1.64 13.08
C VAL A 94 -1.41 -2.85 13.78
N GLU A 95 -2.25 -3.79 14.25
CA GLU A 95 -1.78 -5.03 14.90
C GLU A 95 -0.97 -5.91 13.95
N ASP A 96 -1.43 -6.08 12.71
CA ASP A 96 -0.74 -6.76 11.61
C ASP A 96 0.67 -6.17 11.38
N THR A 97 0.78 -4.84 11.30
CA THR A 97 2.07 -4.15 11.12
C THR A 97 3.00 -4.32 12.32
N ILE A 98 2.47 -4.27 13.55
CA ILE A 98 3.26 -4.48 14.77
C ILE A 98 3.75 -5.93 14.85
N ALA A 99 2.90 -6.90 14.52
CA ALA A 99 3.27 -8.32 14.51
C ALA A 99 4.37 -8.58 13.48
N PHE A 100 4.25 -8.01 12.28
CA PHE A 100 5.28 -8.07 11.26
C PHE A 100 6.62 -7.48 11.74
N ALA A 101 6.61 -6.26 12.30
CA ALA A 101 7.82 -5.63 12.82
C ALA A 101 8.50 -6.50 13.89
N LYS A 102 7.73 -7.04 14.84
CA LYS A 102 8.24 -7.93 15.90
C LYS A 102 8.85 -9.21 15.34
N LEU A 103 8.20 -9.86 14.38
CA LEU A 103 8.70 -11.11 13.78
C LEU A 103 9.92 -10.89 12.87
N MET A 104 10.04 -9.70 12.26
CA MET A 104 11.25 -9.31 11.54
C MET A 104 12.42 -8.97 12.47
N GLY A 105 12.12 -8.61 13.73
CA GLY A 105 13.10 -8.12 14.70
C GLY A 105 13.36 -6.61 14.60
N TYR A 106 12.48 -5.87 13.91
CA TYR A 106 12.60 -4.44 13.70
C TYR A 106 12.32 -3.66 14.98
N GLN A 107 13.12 -2.62 15.23
CA GLN A 107 13.10 -1.79 16.42
C GLN A 107 12.85 -0.33 16.10
N LYS A 108 13.55 0.24 15.11
CA LYS A 108 13.40 1.64 14.71
C LYS A 108 12.39 1.74 13.58
N ILE A 109 11.26 2.41 13.81
CA ILE A 109 10.21 2.54 12.80
C ILE A 109 10.03 4.01 12.42
N GLY A 110 10.29 4.34 11.15
CA GLY A 110 9.99 5.68 10.64
C GLY A 110 8.51 5.84 10.31
N ILE A 111 7.98 7.06 10.48
CA ILE A 111 6.60 7.42 10.18
C ILE A 111 6.61 8.68 9.32
N ALA A 112 6.35 8.53 8.03
CA ALA A 112 6.15 9.64 7.12
C ALA A 112 4.69 10.11 7.21
N THR A 113 4.47 11.20 7.96
CA THR A 113 3.12 11.67 8.28
C THR A 113 2.74 12.94 7.53
N CYS A 114 1.47 13.04 7.13
CA CYS A 114 0.89 14.28 6.64
C CYS A 114 0.66 15.28 7.79
N ILE A 115 0.87 16.58 7.54
CA ILE A 115 0.54 17.64 8.50
C ILE A 115 -0.94 17.61 8.95
N GLY A 116 -1.84 17.12 8.09
CA GLY A 116 -3.25 16.98 8.41
C GLY A 116 -3.60 15.70 9.20
N LEU A 117 -2.62 14.90 9.62
CA LEU A 117 -2.79 13.67 10.40
C LEU A 117 -1.80 13.59 11.57
N LEU A 118 -1.42 14.74 12.14
CA LEU A 118 -0.46 14.79 13.24
C LEU A 118 -1.02 14.13 14.51
N GLU A 119 -2.31 14.28 14.78
CA GLU A 119 -2.95 13.67 15.95
C GLU A 119 -3.01 12.13 15.82
N GLU A 120 -3.41 11.62 14.65
CA GLU A 120 -3.39 10.19 14.35
C GLU A 120 -1.97 9.62 14.44
N CYS A 121 -0.97 10.37 13.97
CA CYS A 121 0.43 10.01 14.09
C CYS A 121 0.87 9.94 15.55
N GLU A 122 0.47 10.89 16.40
CA GLU A 122 0.82 10.88 17.83
C GLU A 122 0.20 9.67 18.55
N ARG A 123 -1.06 9.35 18.24
CA ARG A 123 -1.73 8.14 18.76
C ARG A 123 -1.00 6.87 18.32
N LEU A 124 -0.59 6.80 17.05
CA LEU A 124 0.20 5.69 16.53
C LEU A 124 1.56 5.57 17.23
N VAL A 125 2.26 6.69 17.43
CA VAL A 125 3.54 6.74 18.17
C VAL A 125 3.37 6.17 19.58
N ALA A 126 2.31 6.55 20.29
CA ALA A 126 2.02 6.04 21.63
C ALA A 126 1.79 4.52 21.63
N ILE A 127 1.01 4.00 20.65
CA ILE A 127 0.80 2.56 20.48
C ILE A 127 2.13 1.84 20.23
N LEU A 128 2.94 2.32 19.30
CA LEU A 128 4.21 1.69 18.93
C LEU A 128 5.21 1.66 20.10
N LYS A 129 5.34 2.76 20.86
CA LYS A 129 6.14 2.80 22.08
C LYS A 129 5.66 1.77 23.11
N ALA A 130 4.35 1.67 23.32
CA ALA A 130 3.78 0.67 24.22
C ALA A 130 4.02 -0.78 23.76
N GLN A 131 4.27 -0.99 22.47
CA GLN A 131 4.62 -2.29 21.89
C GLN A 131 6.11 -2.61 21.92
N GLY A 132 6.94 -1.70 22.46
CA GLY A 132 8.36 -1.90 22.67
C GLY A 132 9.25 -1.55 21.46
N VAL A 133 8.72 -0.82 20.47
CA VAL A 133 9.51 -0.31 19.33
C VAL A 133 9.76 1.19 19.49
N THR A 134 10.73 1.71 18.73
CA THR A 134 11.16 3.12 18.74
C THR A 134 10.66 3.84 17.49
N PRO A 135 9.53 4.57 17.56
CA PRO A 135 9.01 5.31 16.41
C PRO A 135 9.69 6.68 16.22
N TYR A 136 9.93 7.05 14.96
CA TYR A 136 10.41 8.37 14.54
C TYR A 136 9.44 8.96 13.52
N SER A 137 8.76 10.06 13.83
CA SER A 137 7.84 10.71 12.90
C SER A 137 8.48 11.90 12.19
N VAL A 138 8.21 12.03 10.88
CA VAL A 138 8.67 13.16 10.07
C VAL A 138 7.46 13.73 9.33
N CYS A 139 7.17 15.02 9.54
CA CYS A 139 6.02 15.70 8.94
C CYS A 139 6.28 16.06 7.47
N CYS A 140 5.25 15.96 6.63
CA CYS A 140 5.36 16.23 5.20
C CYS A 140 5.76 17.67 4.87
N LYS A 141 5.55 18.63 5.78
CA LYS A 141 5.95 20.04 5.62
C LYS A 141 7.30 20.37 6.24
N ALA A 142 8.10 19.36 6.62
CA ALA A 142 9.46 19.56 7.08
C ALA A 142 10.26 20.38 6.05
N GLY A 143 10.81 21.52 6.50
CA GLY A 143 11.51 22.49 5.66
C GLY A 143 10.77 23.80 5.44
N SER A 144 9.43 23.85 5.60
CA SER A 144 8.63 25.08 5.46
C SER A 144 8.94 25.87 4.16
N ILE A 145 9.09 25.14 3.05
CA ILE A 145 9.46 25.68 1.73
C ILE A 145 8.19 26.15 1.03
N ASP A 146 8.18 27.35 0.42
CA ASP A 146 7.01 27.81 -0.33
C ASP A 146 6.87 27.03 -1.64
N LYS A 147 5.65 26.78 -2.10
CA LYS A 147 5.41 26.12 -3.39
C LYS A 147 6.04 26.84 -4.59
N ASN A 148 6.24 28.16 -4.52
CA ASN A 148 6.91 28.92 -5.57
C ASN A 148 8.35 28.47 -5.78
N ASP A 149 9.03 27.97 -4.74
CA ASP A 149 10.39 27.42 -4.84
C ASP A 149 10.42 26.11 -5.64
N LEU A 150 9.27 25.45 -5.81
CA LEU A 150 9.09 24.30 -6.70
C LEU A 150 8.73 24.70 -8.13
N GLY A 151 8.71 26.00 -8.44
CA GLY A 151 8.31 26.53 -9.75
C GLY A 151 6.80 26.55 -9.98
N LEU A 152 5.99 26.40 -8.93
CA LEU A 152 4.53 26.51 -9.04
C LEU A 152 4.14 27.98 -9.24
N ALA A 153 3.19 28.25 -10.14
CA ALA A 153 2.65 29.60 -10.28
C ALA A 153 1.80 29.96 -9.06
N GLU A 154 1.76 31.25 -8.71
CA GLU A 154 0.96 31.74 -7.58
C GLU A 154 -0.55 31.42 -7.75
N SER A 155 -1.03 31.37 -9.00
CA SER A 155 -2.41 30.98 -9.35
C SER A 155 -2.75 29.54 -9.03
N ASP A 156 -1.76 28.65 -8.94
CA ASP A 156 -1.98 27.23 -8.70
C ASP A 156 -1.92 26.88 -7.21
N LYS A 157 -1.60 27.85 -6.36
CA LYS A 157 -1.76 27.71 -4.91
C LYS A 157 -3.25 27.58 -4.58
N VAL A 158 -3.54 26.83 -3.52
CA VAL A 158 -4.90 26.73 -2.97
C VAL A 158 -5.35 28.10 -2.46
N ARG A 159 -4.42 28.91 -1.93
CA ARG A 159 -4.66 30.29 -1.50
C ARG A 159 -3.61 31.24 -2.10
N PRO A 160 -3.85 31.75 -3.32
CA PRO A 160 -2.95 32.73 -3.95
C PRO A 160 -2.74 33.98 -3.07
N GLY A 161 -1.54 34.54 -3.12
CA GLY A 161 -1.08 35.68 -2.34
C GLY A 161 -0.59 35.33 -0.93
N THR A 162 -0.49 34.04 -0.59
CA THR A 162 -0.10 33.58 0.75
C THR A 162 1.05 32.60 0.72
N PHE A 163 1.75 32.47 1.85
CA PHE A 163 2.69 31.37 2.06
C PHE A 163 1.92 30.05 2.06
N GLU A 164 2.25 29.18 1.11
CA GLU A 164 1.65 27.84 1.05
C GLU A 164 2.77 26.80 1.00
N PRO A 165 3.05 26.11 2.12
CA PRO A 165 4.22 25.26 2.19
C PRO A 165 4.06 24.08 1.25
N ALA A 166 5.11 23.73 0.50
CA ALA A 166 5.23 22.49 -0.24
C ALA A 166 5.42 21.30 0.70
N CYS A 167 5.06 20.10 0.25
CA CYS A 167 5.50 18.89 0.95
C CYS A 167 6.91 18.51 0.48
N ASN A 168 7.73 17.97 1.39
CA ASN A 168 9.06 17.47 1.09
C ASN A 168 9.21 15.97 1.46
N PRO A 169 8.61 15.06 0.67
CA PRO A 169 8.67 13.62 0.94
C PRO A 169 10.07 13.04 0.81
N ILE A 170 10.94 13.68 0.01
CA ILE A 170 12.34 13.26 -0.11
C ILE A 170 13.07 13.56 1.20
N ALA A 171 12.90 14.74 1.80
CA ALA A 171 13.44 15.02 3.12
C ALA A 171 12.88 14.07 4.19
N GLN A 172 11.59 13.71 4.13
CA GLN A 172 11.04 12.70 5.05
C GLN A 172 11.81 11.37 4.93
N ALA A 173 12.03 10.90 3.71
CA ALA A 173 12.76 9.66 3.46
C ALA A 173 14.22 9.74 3.92
N GLU A 174 14.94 10.82 3.57
CA GLU A 174 16.35 11.00 3.93
C GLU A 174 16.57 11.18 5.43
N ILE A 175 15.63 11.82 6.14
CA ILE A 175 15.67 11.88 7.61
C ILE A 175 15.50 10.48 8.20
N CYS A 176 14.54 9.67 7.72
CA CYS A 176 14.40 8.28 8.16
C CYS A 176 15.65 7.44 7.83
N ASN A 177 16.24 7.62 6.64
CA ASN A 177 17.48 6.97 6.24
C ASN A 177 18.64 7.33 7.19
N GLY A 178 18.79 8.61 7.54
CA GLY A 178 19.81 9.08 8.49
C GLY A 178 19.58 8.61 9.94
N LEU A 179 18.34 8.25 10.29
CA LEU A 179 17.99 7.62 11.57
C LEU A 179 18.17 6.09 11.55
N GLU A 180 18.46 5.52 10.38
CA GLU A 180 18.64 4.09 10.14
C GLU A 180 17.42 3.29 10.61
N THR A 181 16.23 3.68 10.15
CA THR A 181 15.01 2.94 10.46
C THR A 181 15.02 1.56 9.79
N ASP A 182 14.47 0.55 10.47
CA ASP A 182 14.38 -0.82 9.95
C ASP A 182 13.23 -0.99 8.96
N MET A 183 12.17 -0.18 9.14
CA MET A 183 11.06 -0.03 8.22
C MET A 183 10.40 1.34 8.37
N ASN A 184 9.62 1.73 7.37
CA ASN A 184 8.86 2.98 7.38
C ASN A 184 7.36 2.75 7.16
N MET A 185 6.55 3.57 7.81
CA MET A 185 5.10 3.62 7.62
C MET A 185 4.68 4.97 7.01
N ILE A 186 3.77 4.92 6.04
CA ILE A 186 3.14 6.11 5.48
C ILE A 186 1.78 6.36 6.15
N VAL A 187 1.60 7.59 6.65
CA VAL A 187 0.36 8.06 7.27
C VAL A 187 -0.17 9.26 6.46
N GLY A 188 -0.94 8.95 5.43
CA GLY A 188 -1.73 9.89 4.64
C GLY A 188 -0.95 10.86 3.76
N LEU A 189 0.16 10.42 3.16
CA LEU A 189 0.81 11.16 2.08
C LEU A 189 -0.06 11.16 0.81
N CYS A 190 -0.01 12.26 0.05
CA CYS A 190 -0.73 12.35 -1.23
C CYS A 190 -0.02 11.50 -2.29
N VAL A 191 -0.74 11.07 -3.34
CA VAL A 191 -0.26 10.13 -4.38
C VAL A 191 1.19 10.38 -4.83
N GLY A 192 1.51 11.58 -5.35
CA GLY A 192 2.89 11.86 -5.80
C GLY A 192 3.93 11.91 -4.68
N HIS A 193 3.53 12.32 -3.46
CA HIS A 193 4.42 12.36 -2.31
C HIS A 193 4.68 10.96 -1.73
N ASP A 194 3.68 10.09 -1.74
CA ASP A 194 3.77 8.67 -1.37
C ASP A 194 4.77 7.95 -2.29
N MET A 195 4.63 8.14 -3.61
CA MET A 195 5.57 7.61 -4.61
C MET A 195 7.01 8.09 -4.39
N LEU A 196 7.20 9.39 -4.15
CA LEU A 196 8.53 9.94 -3.88
C LEU A 196 9.13 9.38 -2.59
N PHE A 197 8.37 9.29 -1.50
CA PHE A 197 8.88 8.72 -0.26
C PHE A 197 9.35 7.27 -0.47
N ASN A 198 8.52 6.43 -1.10
CA ASN A 198 8.88 5.04 -1.41
C ASN A 198 10.15 4.96 -2.27
N LYS A 199 10.27 5.82 -3.28
CA LYS A 199 11.43 5.83 -4.19
C LYS A 199 12.76 6.13 -3.50
N TYR A 200 12.76 6.98 -2.47
CA TYR A 200 13.97 7.44 -1.78
C TYR A 200 14.21 6.78 -0.41
N SER A 201 13.24 5.99 0.09
CA SER A 201 13.42 5.19 1.31
C SER A 201 14.38 4.04 1.06
N LYS A 202 15.40 3.89 1.92
CA LYS A 202 16.29 2.71 1.92
C LYS A 202 15.64 1.52 2.62
N ALA A 203 14.91 1.77 3.70
CA ALA A 203 14.16 0.75 4.42
C ALA A 203 12.84 0.41 3.69
N PRO A 204 12.31 -0.81 3.83
CA PRO A 204 11.02 -1.18 3.28
C PRO A 204 9.89 -0.30 3.84
N VAL A 205 8.93 0.02 2.98
CA VAL A 205 7.84 0.94 3.31
C VAL A 205 6.50 0.23 3.20
N THR A 206 5.61 0.52 4.14
CA THR A 206 4.19 0.13 4.05
C THR A 206 3.29 1.34 4.26
N THR A 207 2.18 1.41 3.55
CA THR A 207 1.18 2.46 3.76
C THR A 207 0.15 1.99 4.79
N LEU A 208 0.11 2.66 5.93
CA LEU A 208 -0.86 2.41 7.00
C LEU A 208 -2.17 3.14 6.73
N VAL A 209 -2.08 4.41 6.28
CA VAL A 209 -3.25 5.24 5.95
C VAL A 209 -3.06 5.82 4.56
N VAL A 210 -3.90 5.41 3.61
CA VAL A 210 -3.91 5.99 2.25
C VAL A 210 -4.64 7.34 2.28
N LYS A 211 -4.07 8.38 1.69
CA LYS A 211 -4.71 9.71 1.70
C LYS A 211 -5.92 9.75 0.78
N ASP A 212 -7.08 9.94 1.37
CA ASP A 212 -8.29 10.35 0.65
C ASP A 212 -9.02 11.41 1.48
N ARG A 213 -9.16 12.61 0.92
CA ARG A 213 -9.76 13.75 1.61
C ARG A 213 -11.29 13.68 1.63
N VAL A 214 -11.88 12.97 0.68
CA VAL A 214 -13.33 12.93 0.47
C VAL A 214 -13.94 11.75 1.22
N THR A 215 -13.31 10.58 1.16
CA THR A 215 -13.83 9.36 1.79
C THR A 215 -13.30 9.12 3.21
N GLY A 216 -12.56 10.08 3.77
CA GLY A 216 -11.95 9.94 5.10
C GLY A 216 -10.91 8.81 5.13
N HIS A 217 -9.98 8.82 4.17
CA HIS A 217 -8.91 7.83 4.04
C HIS A 217 -9.37 6.40 3.66
N ASN A 218 -10.54 6.28 3.04
CA ASN A 218 -11.09 5.00 2.56
C ASN A 218 -11.38 5.02 1.04
N PRO A 219 -10.34 5.01 0.20
CA PRO A 219 -10.52 5.11 -1.25
C PRO A 219 -11.34 3.95 -1.85
N ALA A 220 -11.41 2.79 -1.18
CA ALA A 220 -12.23 1.66 -1.62
C ALA A 220 -13.73 2.00 -1.68
N ALA A 221 -14.20 2.97 -0.89
CA ALA A 221 -15.59 3.44 -0.92
C ALA A 221 -16.01 3.94 -2.32
N VAL A 222 -15.07 4.52 -3.09
CA VAL A 222 -15.32 4.96 -4.47
C VAL A 222 -15.59 3.79 -5.41
N LEU A 223 -14.92 2.65 -5.17
CA LEU A 223 -15.05 1.43 -5.98
C LEU A 223 -16.40 0.75 -5.71
N TYR A 224 -16.84 0.71 -4.45
CA TYR A 224 -18.12 0.12 -4.09
C TYR A 224 -19.31 0.91 -4.66
N GLY A 225 -19.18 2.25 -4.74
CA GLY A 225 -20.23 3.12 -5.28
C GLY A 225 -20.23 3.28 -6.80
N GLN A 226 -19.49 2.46 -7.56
CA GLN A 226 -19.41 2.54 -9.03
C GLN A 226 -20.75 2.31 -9.73
N ASN A 227 -21.70 1.61 -9.10
CA ASN A 227 -23.02 1.40 -9.69
C ASN A 227 -23.95 2.62 -9.55
N PHE A 228 -23.55 3.66 -8.80
CA PHE A 228 -24.37 4.82 -8.53
C PHE A 228 -23.58 6.14 -8.63
N TYR A 229 -23.34 6.83 -7.50
CA TYR A 229 -22.74 8.17 -7.48
C TYR A 229 -21.36 8.24 -8.17
N TYR A 230 -20.57 7.17 -8.11
CA TYR A 230 -19.24 7.15 -8.72
C TYR A 230 -19.22 6.58 -10.15
N LYS A 231 -20.36 6.13 -10.70
CA LYS A 231 -20.48 5.70 -12.11
C LYS A 231 -20.04 6.78 -13.08
N ARG A 232 -20.16 8.06 -12.67
CA ARG A 232 -19.68 9.21 -13.44
C ARG A 232 -18.21 9.08 -13.88
N LEU A 233 -17.36 8.43 -13.07
CA LEU A 233 -15.94 8.21 -13.38
C LEU A 233 -15.72 7.24 -14.54
N GLN A 234 -16.71 6.40 -14.86
CA GLN A 234 -16.71 5.53 -16.04
C GLN A 234 -17.42 6.17 -17.24
N LYS A 235 -18.21 7.23 -17.02
CA LYS A 235 -19.00 7.89 -18.07
C LYS A 235 -18.26 9.04 -18.74
N GLY A 236 -17.26 9.61 -18.09
CA GLY A 236 -16.49 10.72 -18.64
C GLY A 236 -15.11 10.84 -17.99
N PRO A 237 -14.14 11.43 -18.69
CA PRO A 237 -12.81 11.66 -18.16
C PRO A 237 -12.85 12.65 -17.00
N MET A 238 -11.84 12.58 -16.14
CA MET A 238 -11.57 13.63 -15.16
C MET A 238 -11.11 14.89 -15.88
N VAL A 239 -11.71 16.03 -15.54
CA VAL A 239 -11.25 17.36 -16.00
C VAL A 239 -10.22 17.87 -15.01
N VAL A 240 -9.03 18.24 -15.49
CA VAL A 240 -7.87 18.64 -14.67
C VAL A 240 -7.37 20.04 -15.04
N GLU A 241 -8.11 20.77 -15.89
CA GLU A 241 -7.78 22.11 -16.39
C GLU A 241 -8.73 23.17 -15.83
#